data_AF-A0A431IDN2-F1
#
_entry.id   AF-A0A431IDN2-F1
#
_cell.length_a   1.000
_cell.length_b   1.000
_cell.length_c   1.000
_cell.angle_alpha   90.00
_cell.angle_beta   90.00
_cell.angle_gamma   90.00
#
_symmetry.space_group_name_H-M   'P 1'
#
loop_
_entity.id
_entity.type
_entity.pdbx_description
1 polymer ?
#
loop_
_entity_poly.entity_id
_entity_poly.type
_entity_poly.pdbx_seq_one_letter_code
_entity_poly.pdbx_strand_id
1 'polypeptide(L)'
;MALTLSKDIILKAKAHFLSLEELVYLYGVLTHHDYGVEVSVDRLRMMNMLDKNGEVTPYATTLFEIPISTVTKYDADFEDFWSSFPANDAHGGFHTTRKFKPLTTKRDARNAYIRARQRVSHEDILEALKMDVQNRIRESSRHNELSYLKSPKRWLDEEEYLNVESIDDEGQGYEIE
;
A
#
# COMPACT_ATOMS: atom_id res chain seq x y z
N MET A 1 -8.38 -14.23 7.01
CA MET A 1 -8.96 -13.91 8.33
C MET A 1 -10.42 -14.34 8.27
N ALA A 2 -10.89 -15.24 9.13
CA ALA A 2 -12.28 -15.69 9.08
C ALA A 2 -13.20 -14.61 9.66
N LEU A 3 -14.28 -14.27 8.95
CA LEU A 3 -15.33 -13.40 9.47
C LEU A 3 -15.96 -14.08 10.70
N THR A 4 -15.69 -13.56 11.89
CA THR A 4 -16.39 -13.99 13.10
C THR A 4 -17.56 -13.06 13.30
N LEU A 5 -18.77 -13.47 12.91
CA LEU A 5 -20.00 -12.72 13.14
C LEU A 5 -20.31 -12.68 14.64
N SER A 6 -19.95 -11.58 15.30
CA SER A 6 -20.31 -11.37 16.71
C SER A 6 -21.80 -11.03 16.84
N LYS A 7 -22.35 -11.31 18.03
CA LYS A 7 -23.73 -10.93 18.37
C LYS A 7 -23.95 -9.42 18.22
N ASP A 8 -22.95 -8.61 18.52
CA ASP A 8 -23.02 -7.14 18.47
C ASP A 8 -23.12 -6.62 17.03
N ILE A 9 -22.35 -7.21 16.10
CA ILE A 9 -22.44 -6.88 14.67
C ILE A 9 -23.84 -7.20 14.13
N ILE A 10 -24.41 -8.35 14.51
CA ILE A 10 -25.77 -8.74 14.09
C ILE A 10 -26.82 -7.77 14.66
N LEU A 11 -26.68 -7.36 15.92
CA LEU A 11 -27.61 -6.42 16.56
C LEU A 11 -27.52 -5.02 15.91
N LYS A 12 -26.30 -4.55 15.59
CA LYS A 12 -26.09 -3.31 14.84
C LYS A 12 -26.70 -3.38 13.45
N ALA A 13 -26.41 -4.43 12.69
CA ALA A 13 -26.99 -4.64 11.37
C ALA A 13 -28.53 -4.56 11.39
N LYS A 14 -29.16 -5.21 12.39
CA LYS A 14 -30.61 -5.16 12.60
C LYS A 14 -31.12 -3.76 12.96
N ALA A 15 -30.39 -3.01 13.79
CA ALA A 15 -30.73 -1.62 14.11
C ALA A 15 -30.70 -0.71 12.86
N HIS A 16 -29.89 -1.08 11.87
CA HIS A 16 -29.81 -0.42 10.57
C HIS A 16 -30.66 -1.11 9.48
N PHE A 17 -31.56 -2.02 9.85
CA PHE A 17 -32.47 -2.74 8.95
C PHE A 17 -31.78 -3.54 7.82
N LEU A 18 -30.53 -3.96 8.03
CA LEU A 18 -29.79 -4.79 7.08
C LEU A 18 -30.14 -6.28 7.26
N SER A 19 -30.22 -7.00 6.14
CA SER A 19 -30.26 -8.46 6.16
C SER A 19 -28.87 -9.05 6.43
N LEU A 20 -28.79 -10.36 6.69
CA LEU A 20 -27.51 -11.03 6.88
C LEU A 20 -26.73 -11.11 5.56
N GLU A 21 -27.41 -11.32 4.45
CA GLU A 21 -26.83 -11.33 3.11
C GLU A 21 -26.23 -9.97 2.75
N GLU A 22 -26.93 -8.89 3.07
CA GLU A 22 -26.44 -7.51 2.90
C GLU A 22 -25.22 -7.22 3.76
N LEU A 23 -25.21 -7.71 4.99
CA LEU A 23 -24.06 -7.59 5.88
C LEU A 23 -22.84 -8.35 5.34
N VAL A 24 -23.04 -9.58 4.85
CA VAL A 24 -21.99 -10.40 4.22
C VAL A 24 -21.49 -9.74 2.93
N TYR A 25 -22.39 -9.21 2.11
CA TYR A 25 -22.04 -8.49 0.89
C TYR A 25 -21.17 -7.28 1.20
N LEU A 26 -21.59 -6.42 2.13
CA LEU A 26 -20.83 -5.24 2.54
C LEU A 26 -19.45 -5.60 3.11
N TYR A 27 -19.36 -6.70 3.88
CA TYR A 27 -18.07 -7.22 4.36
C TYR A 27 -17.20 -7.72 3.20
N GLY A 28 -17.80 -8.40 2.22
CA GLY A 28 -17.13 -8.85 1.00
C GLY A 28 -16.54 -7.70 0.20
N VAL A 29 -17.32 -6.64 -0.05
CA VAL A 29 -16.84 -5.40 -0.68
C VAL A 29 -15.67 -4.81 0.10
N LEU A 30 -15.81 -4.68 1.43
CA LEU A 30 -14.78 -4.09 2.29
C LEU A 30 -13.46 -4.89 2.33
N THR A 31 -13.55 -6.21 2.18
CA THR A 31 -12.40 -7.13 2.25
C THR A 31 -11.95 -7.64 0.89
N HIS A 32 -12.56 -7.18 -0.19
CA HIS A 32 -12.35 -7.66 -1.57
C HIS A 32 -12.50 -9.19 -1.69
N HIS A 33 -13.49 -9.75 -1.00
CA HIS A 33 -13.84 -11.18 -1.08
C HIS A 33 -15.26 -11.32 -1.63
N ASP A 34 -15.43 -12.19 -2.62
CA ASP A 34 -16.75 -12.57 -3.11
C ASP A 34 -17.26 -13.79 -2.34
N TYR A 35 -18.41 -13.62 -1.69
CA TYR A 35 -19.09 -14.67 -0.92
C TYR A 35 -20.28 -15.27 -1.69
N GLY A 36 -20.51 -14.86 -2.95
CA GLY A 36 -21.59 -15.37 -3.80
C GLY A 36 -23.00 -14.99 -3.30
N VAL A 37 -23.12 -13.89 -2.56
CA VAL A 37 -24.40 -13.40 -2.03
C VAL A 37 -25.03 -12.40 -2.99
N GLU A 38 -26.29 -12.62 -3.34
CA GLU A 38 -27.06 -11.70 -4.18
C GLU A 38 -27.84 -10.71 -3.30
N VAL A 39 -27.62 -9.41 -3.52
CA VAL A 39 -28.27 -8.33 -2.77
C VAL A 39 -28.66 -7.18 -3.70
N SER A 40 -29.58 -6.33 -3.26
CA SER A 40 -29.94 -5.12 -3.98
C SER A 40 -28.91 -4.01 -3.72
N VAL A 41 -27.97 -3.81 -4.65
CA VAL A 41 -26.96 -2.75 -4.57
C VAL A 41 -27.59 -1.36 -4.50
N ASP A 42 -28.68 -1.13 -5.22
CA ASP A 42 -29.38 0.16 -5.22
C ASP A 42 -30.00 0.47 -3.85
N ARG A 43 -30.53 -0.54 -3.16
CA ARG A 43 -30.99 -0.40 -1.78
C ARG A 43 -29.84 0.00 -0.85
N LEU A 44 -28.70 -0.67 -0.95
CA LEU A 44 -27.52 -0.35 -0.14
C LEU A 44 -27.00 1.07 -0.40
N ARG A 45 -27.08 1.56 -1.64
CA ARG A 45 -26.78 2.96 -1.98
C ARG A 45 -27.81 3.92 -1.39
N MET A 46 -29.10 3.63 -1.49
CA MET A 46 -30.17 4.45 -0.88
C MET A 46 -30.01 4.57 0.64
N MET A 47 -29.50 3.53 1.29
CA MET A 47 -29.21 3.50 2.73
C MET A 47 -27.88 4.17 3.10
N ASN A 48 -27.18 4.80 2.15
CA ASN A 48 -25.86 5.38 2.32
C ASN A 48 -24.82 4.36 2.84
N MET A 49 -24.98 3.08 2.49
CA MET A 49 -24.04 2.02 2.85
C MET A 49 -22.95 1.83 1.79
N LEU A 50 -23.32 2.06 0.52
CA LEU A 50 -22.41 2.09 -0.61
C LEU A 50 -22.42 3.46 -1.27
N ASP A 51 -21.28 3.86 -1.83
CA ASP A 51 -21.18 5.05 -2.66
C ASP A 51 -21.58 4.77 -4.12
N LYS A 52 -21.48 5.80 -4.97
CA LYS A 52 -21.78 5.70 -6.41
C LYS A 52 -20.87 4.71 -7.16
N ASN A 53 -19.68 4.43 -6.63
CA ASN A 53 -18.71 3.51 -7.21
C ASN A 53 -18.92 2.07 -6.71
N GLY A 54 -19.82 1.86 -5.74
CA GLY A 54 -20.04 0.55 -5.12
C GLY A 54 -19.10 0.26 -3.94
N GLU A 55 -18.43 1.27 -3.41
CA GLU A 55 -17.53 1.16 -2.26
C GLU A 55 -18.29 1.39 -0.94
N VAL A 56 -17.84 0.75 0.15
CA VAL A 56 -18.45 0.93 1.48
C VAL A 56 -18.19 2.34 2.01
N THR A 57 -19.26 3.05 2.41
CA THR A 57 -19.14 4.43 2.92
C THR A 57 -18.53 4.48 4.32
N PRO A 58 -17.98 5.63 4.75
CA PRO A 58 -17.53 5.84 6.14
C PRO A 58 -18.63 5.63 7.20
N TYR A 59 -19.90 5.75 6.81
CA TYR A 59 -21.01 5.46 7.69
C TYR A 59 -21.20 3.96 7.88
N ALA A 60 -21.18 3.17 6.81
CA ALA A 60 -21.30 1.72 6.87
C ALA A 60 -20.12 1.03 7.56
N THR A 61 -18.91 1.61 7.50
CA THR A 61 -17.76 1.03 8.21
C THR A 61 -17.95 1.01 9.73
N THR A 62 -18.79 1.88 10.29
CA THR A 62 -19.11 1.89 11.74
C THR A 62 -19.88 0.63 12.20
N LEU A 63 -20.56 -0.06 11.27
CA LEU A 63 -21.37 -1.25 11.56
C LEU A 63 -20.54 -2.44 11.98
N PHE A 64 -19.34 -2.57 11.39
CA PHE A 64 -18.62 -3.82 11.48
C PHE A 64 -17.82 -3.96 12.76
N GLU A 65 -17.73 -2.90 13.60
CA GLU A 65 -16.77 -2.82 14.71
C GLU A 65 -15.40 -3.38 14.35
N ILE A 66 -15.09 -3.42 13.05
CA ILE A 66 -13.74 -3.58 12.57
C ILE A 66 -13.14 -2.36 13.21
N PRO A 67 -12.21 -2.54 14.16
CA PRO A 67 -11.52 -1.39 14.69
C PRO A 67 -11.14 -0.58 13.47
N ILE A 68 -11.27 0.73 13.54
CA ILE A 68 -10.46 1.56 12.67
C ILE A 68 -9.01 1.26 13.10
N SER A 69 -8.50 0.07 12.80
CA SER A 69 -7.13 -0.28 12.60
C SER A 69 -6.80 -0.01 11.13
N THR A 70 -7.44 1.02 10.56
CA THR A 70 -6.72 2.04 9.80
C THR A 70 -6.45 3.30 10.65
N VAL A 71 -6.54 3.24 11.99
CA VAL A 71 -5.40 3.72 12.76
C VAL A 71 -4.38 2.66 12.45
N THR A 72 -3.56 2.92 11.43
CA THR A 72 -2.33 2.19 11.20
C THR A 72 -1.68 2.04 12.56
N LYS A 73 -1.77 0.85 13.16
CA LYS A 73 -0.93 0.52 14.31
C LYS A 73 0.45 0.95 13.85
N TYR A 74 1.04 1.91 14.56
CA TYR A 74 2.31 2.49 14.14
C TYR A 74 3.25 1.33 13.85
N ASP A 75 3.67 1.27 12.60
CA ASP A 75 4.39 0.16 12.03
C ASP A 75 5.77 0.72 11.77
N ALA A 76 6.64 0.56 12.76
CA ALA A 76 7.96 1.17 12.77
C ALA A 76 8.72 0.80 11.48
N ASP A 77 8.66 -0.47 11.07
CA ASP A 77 9.26 -0.99 9.84
C ASP A 77 8.69 -0.28 8.60
N PHE A 78 7.36 -0.16 8.50
CA PHE A 78 6.77 0.55 7.35
C PHE A 78 7.12 2.05 7.34
N GLU A 79 7.12 2.70 8.49
CA GLU A 79 7.50 4.12 8.59
C GLU A 79 8.98 4.32 8.26
N ASP A 80 9.85 3.36 8.63
CA ASP A 80 11.26 3.37 8.24
C ASP A 80 11.40 3.25 6.71
N PHE A 81 10.74 2.25 6.10
CA PHE A 81 10.66 2.13 4.64
C PHE A 81 10.12 3.40 3.98
N TRP A 82 9.01 3.93 4.47
CA TRP A 82 8.35 5.11 3.92
C TRP A 82 9.23 6.36 4.03
N SER A 83 9.99 6.48 5.13
CA SER A 83 10.93 7.58 5.33
C SER A 83 12.15 7.46 4.42
N SER A 84 12.66 6.24 4.21
CA SER A 84 13.80 5.91 3.37
C SER A 84 13.53 6.09 1.87
N PHE A 85 12.28 5.91 1.43
CA PHE A 85 11.92 6.12 0.02
C PHE A 85 12.03 7.60 -0.37
N PRO A 86 12.70 7.96 -1.48
CA PRO A 86 12.85 9.36 -1.90
C PRO A 86 11.51 10.07 -2.06
N ALA A 87 11.40 11.32 -1.61
CA ALA A 87 10.17 12.09 -1.75
C ALA A 87 9.92 12.55 -3.20
N ASN A 88 11.00 12.79 -3.93
CA ASN A 88 11.02 13.25 -5.31
C ASN A 88 12.32 12.78 -5.99
N ASP A 89 12.47 13.13 -7.27
CA ASP A 89 13.60 12.76 -8.13
C ASP A 89 14.78 13.73 -8.09
N ALA A 90 14.75 14.78 -7.28
CA ALA A 90 15.86 15.74 -7.23
C ALA A 90 17.06 15.17 -6.48
N HIS A 91 18.24 15.29 -7.08
CA HIS A 91 19.51 14.92 -6.48
C HIS A 91 20.65 15.65 -7.20
N GLY A 92 21.76 15.95 -6.49
CA GLY A 92 22.89 16.69 -7.06
C GLY A 92 22.47 18.01 -7.70
N GLY A 93 22.77 18.19 -8.99
CA GLY A 93 22.37 19.35 -9.80
C GLY A 93 20.99 19.24 -10.46
N PHE A 94 20.29 18.11 -10.33
CA PHE A 94 19.00 17.89 -11.00
C PHE A 94 17.83 18.42 -10.16
N HIS A 95 17.00 19.25 -10.79
CA HIS A 95 15.78 19.78 -10.19
C HIS A 95 14.66 18.73 -10.12
N THR A 96 13.70 18.93 -9.20
CA THR A 96 12.53 18.07 -9.09
C THR A 96 11.65 18.15 -10.34
N THR A 97 11.35 17.00 -10.94
CA THR A 97 10.36 16.87 -12.00
C THR A 97 9.13 16.07 -11.56
N ARG A 98 9.28 15.19 -10.55
CA ARG A 98 8.22 14.29 -10.10
C ARG A 98 8.27 14.05 -8.59
N LYS A 99 7.09 13.93 -7.96
CA LYS A 99 6.95 13.49 -6.55
C LYS A 99 6.61 11.99 -6.50
N PHE A 100 7.37 11.22 -5.71
CA PHE A 100 7.15 9.78 -5.55
C PHE A 100 6.23 9.42 -4.38
N LYS A 101 6.25 10.25 -3.33
CA LYS A 101 5.46 10.03 -2.09
C LYS A 101 4.31 11.03 -1.92
N PRO A 102 3.29 11.06 -2.80
CA PRO A 102 2.06 11.74 -2.47
C PRO A 102 1.42 11.09 -1.23
N LEU A 103 0.99 11.89 -0.25
CA LEU A 103 0.35 11.38 0.98
C LEU A 103 -0.88 10.51 0.69
N THR A 104 -1.56 10.75 -0.43
CA THR A 104 -2.72 9.98 -0.89
C THR A 104 -2.40 8.51 -1.18
N THR A 105 -1.14 8.15 -1.43
CA THR A 105 -0.74 6.76 -1.76
C THR A 105 -0.12 6.01 -0.59
N LYS A 106 0.07 6.65 0.57
CA LYS A 106 0.73 6.05 1.75
C LYS A 106 0.01 4.78 2.21
N ARG A 107 -1.33 4.78 2.22
CA ARG A 107 -2.14 3.61 2.59
C ARG A 107 -1.94 2.44 1.63
N ASP A 108 -1.96 2.70 0.33
CA ASP A 108 -1.83 1.66 -0.67
C ASP A 108 -0.41 1.08 -0.70
N ALA A 109 0.60 1.94 -0.53
CA ALA A 109 1.98 1.52 -0.35
C ALA A 109 2.16 0.65 0.91
N ARG A 110 1.48 0.99 2.02
CA ARG A 110 1.50 0.16 3.24
C ARG A 110 0.91 -1.22 3.00
N ASN A 111 -0.20 -1.31 2.27
CA ASN A 111 -0.82 -2.60 1.95
C ASN A 111 0.11 -3.44 1.05
N ALA A 112 0.76 -2.83 0.06
CA ALA A 112 1.76 -3.50 -0.77
C ALA A 112 2.97 -3.96 0.06
N TYR A 113 3.41 -3.13 1.01
CA TYR A 113 4.54 -3.43 1.90
C TYR A 113 4.25 -4.64 2.80
N ILE A 114 3.05 -4.70 3.40
CA ILE A 114 2.62 -5.84 4.20
C ILE A 114 2.60 -7.13 3.36
N ARG A 115 2.20 -7.06 2.07
CA ARG A 115 2.27 -8.22 1.16
C ARG A 115 3.71 -8.65 0.89
N ALA A 116 4.60 -7.70 0.60
CA ALA A 116 6.03 -7.99 0.38
C ALA A 116 6.67 -8.64 1.62
N ARG A 117 6.34 -8.15 2.82
CA ARG A 117 6.83 -8.68 4.11
C ARG A 117 6.41 -10.13 4.41
N GLN A 118 5.46 -10.70 3.67
CA GLN A 118 5.14 -12.12 3.75
C GLN A 118 6.18 -13.01 3.07
N ARG A 119 7.02 -12.43 2.21
CA ARG A 119 8.00 -13.15 1.39
C ARG A 119 9.44 -12.79 1.74
N VAL A 120 9.68 -11.53 2.11
CA VAL A 120 11.02 -10.97 2.28
C VAL A 120 11.12 -10.20 3.61
N SER A 121 12.32 -10.15 4.20
CA SER A 121 12.55 -9.43 5.45
C SER A 121 12.42 -7.90 5.26
N HIS A 122 12.32 -7.14 6.35
CA HIS A 122 12.22 -5.69 6.27
C HIS A 122 13.56 -5.11 5.84
N GLU A 123 14.61 -5.68 6.42
CA GLU A 123 16.00 -5.39 6.21
C GLU A 123 16.35 -5.54 4.73
N ASP A 124 15.98 -6.67 4.11
CA ASP A 124 16.20 -6.92 2.68
C ASP A 124 15.45 -5.92 1.78
N ILE A 125 14.19 -5.60 2.10
CA ILE A 125 13.41 -4.61 1.34
C ILE A 125 14.06 -3.22 1.42
N LEU A 126 14.54 -2.83 2.61
CA LEU A 126 15.22 -1.57 2.81
C LEU A 126 16.57 -1.52 2.11
N GLU A 127 17.34 -2.60 2.19
CA GLU A 127 18.64 -2.71 1.52
C GLU A 127 18.48 -2.62 0.00
N ALA A 128 17.53 -3.38 -0.57
CA ALA A 128 17.20 -3.31 -1.98
C ALA A 128 16.78 -1.91 -2.42
N LEU A 129 15.93 -1.21 -1.64
CA LEU A 129 15.55 0.17 -1.92
C LEU A 129 16.77 1.12 -1.92
N LYS A 130 17.65 0.99 -0.91
CA LYS A 130 18.85 1.83 -0.81
C LYS A 130 19.76 1.61 -2.02
N MET A 131 19.96 0.35 -2.42
CA MET A 131 20.78 -0.01 -3.57
C MET A 131 20.19 0.49 -4.89
N ASP A 132 18.89 0.30 -5.14
CA ASP A 132 18.22 0.80 -6.36
C ASP A 132 18.34 2.33 -6.48
N VAL A 133 18.14 3.06 -5.37
CA VAL A 133 18.32 4.52 -5.34
C VAL A 133 19.78 4.90 -5.62
N GLN A 134 20.75 4.20 -5.02
CA GLN A 134 22.17 4.48 -5.25
C GLN A 134 22.61 4.18 -6.68
N ASN A 135 22.15 3.08 -7.27
CA ASN A 135 22.45 2.71 -8.66
C ASN A 135 21.96 3.80 -9.60
N ARG A 136 20.72 4.26 -9.45
CA ARG A 136 20.17 5.36 -10.24
C ARG A 136 20.95 6.66 -10.07
N ILE A 137 21.30 7.02 -8.84
CA ILE A 137 22.09 8.24 -8.60
C ILE A 137 23.47 8.14 -9.26
N ARG A 138 24.13 6.99 -9.18
CA ARG A 138 25.43 6.75 -9.82
C ARG A 138 25.35 6.84 -11.34
N GLU A 139 24.30 6.30 -11.92
CA GLU A 139 24.07 6.31 -13.38
C GLU A 139 23.65 7.69 -13.90
N SER A 140 23.22 8.61 -13.02
CA SER A 140 22.73 9.95 -13.35
C SER A 140 23.82 10.96 -13.76
N SER A 141 24.75 10.56 -14.63
CA SER A 141 25.86 11.41 -15.09
C SER A 141 25.41 12.49 -16.09
N ARG A 142 24.45 12.16 -16.97
CA ARG A 142 23.96 13.04 -18.05
C ARG A 142 22.47 13.32 -17.99
N HIS A 143 21.69 12.43 -17.38
CA HIS A 143 20.24 12.57 -17.18
C HIS A 143 19.86 12.12 -15.78
N ASN A 144 18.68 12.54 -15.32
CA ASN A 144 18.18 12.18 -14.00
C ASN A 144 17.53 10.78 -14.03
N GLU A 145 18.29 9.73 -13.72
CA GLU A 145 17.77 8.36 -13.69
C GLU A 145 16.81 8.11 -12.53
N LEU A 146 16.94 8.91 -11.47
CA LEU A 146 16.02 8.82 -10.34
C LEU A 146 14.59 9.13 -10.78
N SER A 147 14.38 9.93 -11.84
CA SER A 147 13.05 10.24 -12.40
C SER A 147 12.25 8.99 -12.83
N TYR A 148 12.95 7.90 -13.18
CA TYR A 148 12.35 6.62 -13.55
C TYR A 148 12.03 5.73 -12.36
N LEU A 149 12.41 6.12 -11.14
CA LEU A 149 12.02 5.41 -9.93
C LEU A 149 10.48 5.35 -9.85
N LYS A 150 9.98 4.14 -9.60
CA LYS A 150 8.55 3.89 -9.50
C LYS A 150 8.02 4.45 -8.17
N SER A 151 6.70 4.69 -8.11
CA SER A 151 6.10 5.07 -6.82
C SER A 151 6.25 3.90 -5.83
N PRO A 152 6.26 4.15 -4.51
CA PRO A 152 6.48 3.11 -3.51
C PRO A 152 5.53 1.91 -3.67
N LYS A 153 4.24 2.17 -3.91
CA LYS A 153 3.24 1.12 -4.20
C LYS A 153 3.64 0.27 -5.41
N ARG A 154 3.98 0.91 -6.53
CA ARG A 154 4.27 0.22 -7.78
C ARG A 154 5.59 -0.55 -7.70
N TRP A 155 6.60 0.03 -7.06
CA TRP A 155 7.88 -0.63 -6.80
C TRP A 155 7.71 -1.90 -5.96
N LEU A 156 6.82 -1.86 -4.95
CA LEU A 156 6.48 -3.03 -4.14
C LEU A 156 5.61 -4.07 -4.91
N ASP A 157 4.61 -3.61 -5.66
CA ASP A 157 3.71 -4.49 -6.41
C ASP A 157 4.41 -5.20 -7.59
N GLU A 158 5.40 -4.56 -8.21
CA GLU A 158 6.22 -5.15 -9.28
C GLU A 158 7.46 -5.89 -8.74
N GLU A 159 7.55 -6.05 -7.42
CA GLU A 159 8.57 -6.85 -6.74
C GLU A 159 10.01 -6.44 -7.07
N GLU A 160 10.24 -5.15 -7.29
CA GLU A 160 11.56 -4.60 -7.65
C GLU A 160 12.65 -4.94 -6.64
N TYR A 161 12.28 -5.13 -5.37
CA TYR A 161 13.18 -5.56 -4.30
C TYR A 161 13.85 -6.92 -4.54
N LEU A 162 13.33 -7.74 -5.46
CA LEU A 162 13.94 -9.02 -5.84
C LEU A 162 14.96 -8.90 -6.97
N ASN A 163 14.95 -7.80 -7.71
CA ASN A 163 15.71 -7.62 -8.95
C ASN A 163 16.91 -6.67 -8.79
N VAL A 164 17.20 -6.22 -7.57
CA VAL A 164 18.31 -5.29 -7.34
C VAL A 164 19.61 -6.08 -7.34
N GLU A 165 20.35 -5.98 -8.44
CA GLU A 165 21.68 -6.59 -8.56
C GLU A 165 22.64 -5.97 -7.53
N SER A 166 23.41 -6.83 -6.86
CA SER A 166 24.48 -6.38 -5.99
C SER A 166 25.49 -5.58 -6.79
N ILE A 167 25.91 -4.46 -6.22
CA ILE A 167 27.05 -3.74 -6.77
C ILE A 167 28.27 -4.61 -6.48
N ASP A 168 28.72 -5.36 -7.48
CA ASP A 168 30.03 -5.97 -7.45
C ASP A 168 31.04 -4.83 -7.51
N ASP A 169 31.69 -4.58 -6.38
CA ASP A 169 32.75 -3.57 -6.23
C ASP A 169 34.02 -4.11 -6.92
N GLU A 170 33.97 -4.32 -8.25
CA GLU A 170 35.16 -4.63 -9.03
C GLU A 170 36.02 -3.37 -9.11
N GLY A 171 37.13 -3.43 -8.37
CA GLY A 171 37.97 -2.30 -8.01
C GLY A 171 38.46 -1.46 -9.19
N GLN A 172 38.32 -0.15 -9.05
CA GLN A 172 39.19 0.80 -9.73
C GLN A 172 40.43 1.04 -8.86
N GLY A 173 41.37 0.09 -8.91
CA GLY A 173 42.77 0.37 -8.63
C GLY A 173 43.32 1.23 -9.76
N TYR A 174 43.38 2.54 -9.56
CA TYR A 174 44.23 3.38 -10.40
C TYR A 174 45.66 3.21 -9.90
N GLU A 175 46.45 2.43 -10.64
CA GLU A 175 47.91 2.57 -10.60
C GLU A 175 48.25 3.99 -11.04
N ILE A 176 48.93 4.71 -10.16
CA ILE A 176 49.55 5.99 -10.48
C ILE A 176 50.99 5.63 -10.90
N GLU A 177 51.28 5.68 -12.20
CA GLU A 177 52.66 5.76 -12.71
C GLU A 177 53.21 7.18 -12.59
#